data_AF-A0A3B8MHU6-F1
#
_entry.id   AF-A0A3B8MHU6-F1
#
_cell.length_a   1.000
_cell.length_b   1.000
_cell.length_c   1.000
_cell.angle_alpha   90.00
_cell.angle_beta   90.00
_cell.angle_gamma   90.00
#
_symmetry.space_group_name_H-M   'P 1'
#
loop_
_entity.id
_entity.type
_entity.pdbx_description
1 polymer ?
#
loop_
_entity_poly.entity_id
_entity_poly.type
_entity_poly.pdbx_seq_one_letter_code
_entity_poly.pdbx_strand_id
1 'polypeptide(L)' 'MAGSTPVSDSPHSRRAFFRQVVKRYVEPAVDYLDKQAPPPTVLRPPGAVPEEEFLSLCERCHACVSACPADAIRPIDQG' A
#
# COMPACT_ATOMS: atom_id res chain seq x y z
N MET A 1 5.73 18.43 33.39
CA MET A 1 7.11 18.95 33.28
C MET A 1 7.64 18.51 31.92
N ALA A 2 7.67 19.44 30.97
CA ALA A 2 8.09 19.22 29.59
C ALA A 2 9.60 18.92 29.52
N GLY A 3 9.99 18.00 28.63
CA GLY A 3 11.37 17.64 28.41
C GLY A 3 11.61 16.94 27.07
N SER A 4 10.89 17.33 26.01
CA SER A 4 11.26 16.96 24.64
C SER A 4 12.54 17.75 24.29
N THR A 5 13.69 17.09 24.37
CA THR A 5 14.94 17.71 23.93
C THR A 5 14.83 18.05 22.44
N PRO A 6 15.08 19.30 22.03
CA PRO A 6 15.07 19.68 20.63
C PRO A 6 16.28 19.03 19.97
N VAL A 7 16.03 18.18 18.96
CA VAL A 7 17.10 17.57 18.18
C VAL A 7 17.81 18.69 17.42
N SER A 8 19.03 19.03 17.87
CA SER A 8 19.87 20.06 17.25
C SER A 8 20.20 19.63 15.81
N ASP A 9 19.59 20.30 14.84
CA ASP A 9 19.83 20.07 13.41
C ASP A 9 21.04 20.91 12.98
N SER A 10 22.23 20.36 13.20
CA SER A 10 23.48 20.94 12.70
C SER A 10 23.74 20.41 11.28
N PRO A 11 24.18 21.26 10.33
CA PRO A 11 24.36 20.93 8.91
C PRO A 11 25.42 19.84 8.63
N HIS A 12 26.13 19.38 9.65
CA HIS A 12 27.14 18.32 9.57
C HIS A 12 26.75 17.03 10.32
N SER A 13 25.47 16.86 10.66
CA SER A 13 24.99 15.63 11.28
C SER A 13 25.06 14.46 10.29
N ARG A 14 25.78 13.39 10.66
CA ARG A 14 25.87 12.16 9.86
C ARG A 14 24.49 11.63 9.50
N ARG A 15 23.55 11.66 10.45
CA ARG A 15 22.16 11.21 10.22
C ARG A 15 21.44 12.05 9.18
N ALA A 16 21.64 13.37 9.17
CA ALA A 16 21.04 14.26 8.17
C ALA A 16 21.62 13.99 6.78
N PHE A 17 22.95 13.83 6.69
CA PHE A 17 23.63 13.43 5.46
C PHE A 17 23.14 12.08 4.95
N PHE A 18 23.08 11.05 5.80
CA PHE A 18 22.58 9.72 5.40
C PHE A 18 21.13 9.76 4.93
N ARG A 19 20.25 10.50 5.61
CA ARG A 19 18.88 10.70 5.11
C ARG A 19 18.88 11.36 3.74
N GLN A 20 19.71 12.38 3.52
CA GLN A 20 19.77 13.09 2.24
C GLN A 20 20.32 12.20 1.12
N VAL A 21 21.31 11.34 1.40
CA VAL A 21 21.84 10.35 0.46
C VAL A 21 20.80 9.29 0.14
N VAL A 22 20.17 8.67 1.15
CA VAL A 22 19.08 7.71 0.96
C VAL A 22 17.97 8.36 0.13
N LYS A 23 17.56 9.58 0.48
CA LYS A 23 16.57 10.36 -0.26
C LYS A 23 16.95 10.52 -1.73
N ARG A 24 18.19 10.93 -2.02
CA ARG A 24 18.63 11.26 -3.39
C ARG A 24 18.75 10.04 -4.30
N TYR A 25 19.11 8.88 -3.74
CA TYR A 25 19.46 7.70 -4.55
C TYR A 25 18.45 6.56 -4.41
N VAL A 26 17.87 6.35 -3.23
CA VAL A 26 16.96 5.24 -2.96
C VAL A 26 15.53 5.60 -3.36
N GLU A 27 15.03 6.80 -3.06
CA GLU A 27 13.64 7.18 -3.43
C GLU A 27 13.38 7.06 -4.94
N PRO A 28 14.21 7.57 -5.86
CA PRO A 28 13.96 7.42 -7.30
C PRO A 28 14.01 5.96 -7.77
N ALA A 29 14.83 5.14 -7.10
CA ALA A 29 14.91 3.72 -7.41
C ALA A 29 13.65 2.99 -6.96
N VAL A 30 13.10 3.32 -5.77
CA VAL A 30 11.82 2.78 -5.30
C VAL A 30 10.69 3.16 -6.26
N ASP A 31 10.60 4.42 -6.67
CA ASP A 31 9.56 4.86 -7.63
C ASP A 31 9.64 4.13 -8.98
N TYR A 32 10.85 3.85 -9.46
CA TYR A 32 11.05 3.09 -10.70
C TYR A 32 10.60 1.63 -10.55
N LEU A 33 10.92 1.01 -9.41
CA LEU A 33 10.52 -0.36 -9.11
C LEU A 33 9.00 -0.48 -8.93
N ASP A 34 8.36 0.47 -8.24
CA ASP A 34 6.90 0.49 -8.06
C ASP A 34 6.16 0.60 -9.41
N LYS A 35 6.69 1.38 -10.35
CA LYS A 35 6.12 1.46 -11.72
C LYS A 35 6.24 0.16 -12.51
N GLN A 36 7.19 -0.70 -12.16
CA GLN A 36 7.37 -2.02 -12.77
C GLN A 36 6.68 -3.13 -11.98
N ALA A 37 6.12 -2.83 -10.80
CA ALA A 37 5.45 -3.82 -10.00
C ALA A 37 4.23 -4.38 -10.76
N PRO A 38 3.99 -5.71 -10.68
CA PRO A 38 2.76 -6.27 -11.22
C PRO A 38 1.55 -5.64 -10.50
N PRO A 39 0.37 -5.60 -11.16
CA PRO A 39 -0.83 -5.13 -10.51
C PRO A 39 -1.03 -5.91 -9.19
N PRO A 40 -1.46 -5.23 -8.12
CA PRO A 40 -1.64 -5.87 -6.83
C PRO A 40 -2.61 -7.03 -6.98
N THR A 41 -2.26 -8.18 -6.39
CA THR A 41 -3.17 -9.33 -6.37
C THR A 41 -4.41 -8.95 -5.58
N VAL A 42 -5.54 -8.87 -6.27
CA VAL A 42 -6.82 -8.59 -5.63
C VAL A 42 -7.27 -9.85 -4.88
N LEU A 43 -7.47 -9.72 -3.57
CA LEU A 43 -8.00 -10.82 -2.76
C LEU A 43 -9.43 -11.15 -3.22
N ARG A 44 -9.68 -12.44 -3.50
CA ARG A 44 -11.00 -12.95 -3.85
C ARG A 44 -11.48 -13.96 -2.81
N PRO A 45 -12.81 -14.14 -2.67
CA PRO A 45 -13.34 -15.20 -1.83
C PRO A 45 -12.74 -16.56 -2.18
N PRO A 46 -12.55 -17.46 -1.19
CA PRO A 46 -12.15 -18.83 -1.48
C PRO A 46 -13.19 -19.50 -2.38
N GLY A 47 -12.72 -20.18 -3.43
CA GLY A 47 -13.59 -20.83 -4.42
C GLY A 47 -14.21 -19.90 -5.47
N ALA A 48 -13.78 -18.64 -5.56
CA ALA A 48 -14.16 -17.77 -6.66
C ALA A 48 -13.75 -18.37 -8.01
N VAL A 49 -14.62 -18.21 -9.01
CA VAL A 49 -14.34 -18.53 -10.42
C VAL A 49 -13.21 -17.66 -10.99
N PRO A 50 -12.64 -17.99 -12.16
CA PRO A 50 -11.60 -17.18 -12.79
C PRO A 50 -12.00 -15.70 -12.96
N GLU A 51 -11.00 -14.82 -12.99
CA GLU A 51 -11.17 -13.37 -12.97
C GLU A 51 -12.22 -12.84 -13.96
N GLU A 52 -12.13 -13.26 -15.23
CA GLU A 52 -13.01 -12.76 -16.28
C GLU A 52 -14.49 -13.10 -16.00
N GLU A 53 -14.73 -14.32 -15.50
CA GLU A 53 -16.05 -14.82 -15.19
C GLU A 53 -16.58 -14.20 -13.90
N PHE A 54 -15.70 -14.02 -12.91
CA PHE A 54 -16.06 -13.32 -11.68
C PHE A 54 -16.53 -11.90 -11.98
N LEU A 55 -15.83 -11.17 -12.85
CA LEU A 55 -16.18 -9.81 -13.23
C LEU A 55 -17.49 -9.74 -14.03
N SER A 56 -17.79 -10.74 -14.86
CA SER A 56 -19.05 -10.78 -15.63
C SER A 56 -20.26 -11.12 -14.75
N LEU A 57 -20.06 -11.93 -13.70
CA LEU A 57 -21.09 -12.32 -12.73
C LEU A 57 -21.28 -11.31 -11.59
N CYS A 58 -20.33 -10.38 -11.38
CA CYS A 58 -20.37 -9.47 -10.25
C CYS A 58 -21.45 -8.40 -10.41
N GLU A 59 -22.54 -8.54 -9.65
CA GLU A 59 -23.64 -7.56 -9.61
C GLU A 59 -23.40 -6.37 -8.66
N ARG A 60 -22.21 -6.28 -8.06
CA ARG A 60 -21.86 -5.23 -7.07
C ARG A 60 -22.81 -5.18 -5.86
N CYS A 61 -23.37 -6.32 -5.48
CA CYS A 61 -24.32 -6.44 -4.35
C CYS A 61 -23.67 -6.52 -2.97
N HIS A 62 -22.33 -6.59 -2.91
CA HIS A 62 -21.55 -6.73 -1.68
C HIS A 62 -21.82 -7.98 -0.82
N ALA A 63 -22.52 -8.99 -1.35
CA ALA A 63 -22.77 -10.25 -0.63
C ALA A 63 -21.47 -10.96 -0.18
N CYS A 64 -20.42 -10.89 -1.00
CA CYS A 64 -19.10 -11.43 -0.66
C CYS A 64 -18.44 -10.73 0.54
N VAL A 65 -18.71 -9.44 0.75
CA VAL A 65 -18.19 -8.67 1.90
C VAL A 65 -18.86 -9.18 3.18
N SER A 66 -20.19 -9.24 3.20
CA SER A 66 -20.96 -9.70 4.37
C SER A 66 -20.73 -11.17 4.72
N ALA A 67 -20.43 -12.01 3.71
CA ALA A 67 -20.15 -13.42 3.92
C ALA A 67 -18.74 -13.71 4.46
N CYS A 68 -17.82 -12.73 4.44
CA CYS A 68 -16.43 -12.95 4.83
C CYS A 68 -16.30 -12.95 6.37
N PRO A 69 -15.97 -14.07 7.03
CA PRO A 69 -15.87 -14.13 8.49
C PRO A 69 -14.64 -13.40 9.05
N ALA A 70 -13.64 -13.13 8.20
CA ALA A 70 -12.39 -12.48 8.59
C ALA A 70 -12.38 -10.98 8.26
N ASP A 71 -13.49 -10.42 7.74
CA ASP A 71 -13.59 -9.03 7.30
C ASP A 71 -12.45 -8.59 6.36
N ALA A 72 -11.94 -9.54 5.55
CA ALA A 72 -10.77 -9.35 4.71
C ALA A 72 -11.11 -8.71 3.34
N ILE A 73 -12.37 -8.78 2.92
CA ILE A 73 -12.84 -8.27 1.63
C ILE A 73 -13.38 -6.87 1.84
N ARG A 74 -12.86 -5.91 1.08
CA ARG A 74 -13.36 -4.52 1.08
C ARG A 74 -14.04 -4.22 -0.25
N PRO A 75 -15.13 -3.44 -0.25
CA PRO A 75 -15.70 -2.92 -1.49
C PRO A 75 -14.64 -2.08 -2.19
N ILE A 76 -14.60 -2.18 -3.52
CA ILE A 76 -13.75 -1.31 -4.34
C ILE A 76 -14.49 0.02 -4.43
N ASP A 77 -13.94 1.08 -3.85
CA ASP A 77 -14.41 2.44 -4.06
C ASP A 77 -14.23 2.78 -5.54
N GLN A 78 -15.31 2.73 -6.31
CA GLN A 78 -15.32 3.25 -7.67
C GLN A 78 -15.62 4.75 -7.60
N GLY A 79 -14.57 5.55 -7.35
CA GLY A 79 -14.53 6.98 -7.62
C GLY A 79 -13.70 7.24 -8.87
#